data_AF-A0AB36XGT5-F1
#
_entry.id   AF-A0AB36XGT5-F1
#
_cell.length_a   1.000
_cell.length_b   1.000
_cell.length_c   1.000
_cell.angle_alpha   90.00
_cell.angle_beta   90.00
_cell.angle_gamma   90.00
#
_symmetry.space_group_name_H-M   'P 1'
#
loop_
_entity.id
_entity.type
_entity.pdbx_description
1 polymer ?
#
loop_
_entity_poly.entity_id
_entity_poly.type
_entity_poly.pdbx_seq_one_letter_code
_entity_poly.pdbx_strand_id
1 'polypeptide(L)'
;MTPPIFRSNNVPHSQSNDLSELWRKIEKNERRNQKAELKVDQLFSEYEKKLAPYDKNLDHLHCIWVKHLMSFLTSKKLKTNIRNRLMQAIEQELIDLLDRPFFNDRDKVEVLCEEYEAYHDKVFKKEKQQAINSACREFENGMKEMFGADIDLPHKESREILASGDPLAIEALIKTLGASFVEHNNDTFSPRDQTENEWDDVEFDYVESEGDEASNIQEMSRGTQLNKMYKRITSVIHPDKEPDPLKKEEKHHLIQTLAVAKRDNDVTTLVRILTEYVPDSEHLLDKSTLVRMRHLLEMKLLDLNQTHHDIFNQQRFKSQVWRQFSAPSKKKTQAKMEKYLEMIDDSIVSLEKRIRKINSINQLKKYLRTLTFD
;
A
#
# COMPACT_ATOMS: atom_id res chain seq x y z
N MET A 1 35.92 -69.16 13.05
CA MET A 1 36.53 -67.98 12.40
C MET A 1 35.60 -67.56 11.28
N THR A 2 34.82 -66.52 11.52
CA THR A 2 33.79 -66.00 10.61
C THR A 2 34.33 -64.70 10.02
N PRO A 3 34.44 -64.54 8.69
CA PRO A 3 34.95 -63.31 8.10
C PRO A 3 33.92 -62.17 8.24
N PRO A 4 34.36 -60.90 8.35
CA PRO A 4 33.47 -59.79 8.65
C PRO A 4 32.70 -59.32 7.42
N ILE A 5 31.45 -58.95 7.69
CA ILE A 5 30.46 -58.39 6.78
C ILE A 5 30.90 -56.98 6.36
N PHE A 6 31.10 -56.76 5.05
CA PHE A 6 31.13 -55.42 4.48
C PHE A 6 29.73 -54.79 4.62
N ARG A 7 29.57 -53.87 5.58
CA ARG A 7 28.44 -52.93 5.55
C ARG A 7 28.75 -51.85 4.53
N SER A 8 28.07 -51.94 3.38
CA SER A 8 27.87 -50.80 2.48
C SER A 8 27.09 -49.72 3.24
N ASN A 9 27.78 -48.68 3.69
CA ASN A 9 27.14 -47.45 4.12
C ASN A 9 26.79 -46.64 2.88
N ASN A 10 25.66 -46.95 2.25
CA ASN A 10 24.99 -46.05 1.33
C ASN A 10 24.48 -44.84 2.13
N VAL A 11 25.23 -43.73 2.08
CA VAL A 11 24.79 -42.39 2.51
C VAL A 11 24.47 -41.59 1.23
N PRO A 12 23.35 -40.86 1.15
CA PRO A 12 22.62 -40.66 -0.11
C PRO A 12 23.04 -39.41 -0.91
N HIS A 13 23.18 -39.57 -2.23
CA HIS A 13 23.29 -38.55 -3.30
C HIS A 13 22.09 -37.56 -3.41
N SER A 14 21.36 -37.29 -2.32
CA SER A 14 20.04 -36.66 -2.35
C SER A 14 20.01 -35.20 -1.90
N GLN A 15 21.01 -34.72 -1.15
CA GLN A 15 20.90 -33.41 -0.46
C GLN A 15 21.53 -32.23 -1.22
N SER A 16 22.61 -32.42 -1.99
CA SER A 16 23.11 -31.34 -2.88
C SER A 16 22.21 -31.16 -4.09
N ASN A 17 21.65 -32.26 -4.60
CA ASN A 17 20.63 -32.21 -5.65
C ASN A 17 19.43 -31.33 -5.24
N ASP A 18 18.99 -31.41 -3.98
CA ASP A 18 17.89 -30.60 -3.48
C ASP A 18 18.22 -29.09 -3.37
N LEU A 19 19.41 -28.74 -2.85
CA LEU A 19 19.86 -27.34 -2.83
C LEU A 19 20.02 -26.77 -4.25
N SER A 20 20.54 -27.57 -5.18
CA SER A 20 20.65 -27.19 -6.59
C SER A 20 19.28 -26.98 -7.25
N GLU A 21 18.27 -27.76 -6.85
CA GLU A 21 16.91 -27.61 -7.34
C GLU A 21 16.25 -26.33 -6.82
N LEU A 22 16.44 -26.03 -5.52
CA LEU A 22 15.98 -24.77 -4.91
C LEU A 22 16.63 -23.56 -5.56
N TRP A 23 17.93 -23.62 -5.84
CA TRP A 23 18.65 -22.57 -6.57
C TRP A 23 18.06 -22.35 -7.97
N ARG A 24 17.85 -23.41 -8.75
CA ARG A 24 17.24 -23.32 -10.08
C ARG A 24 15.82 -22.74 -10.02
N LYS A 25 15.06 -23.01 -8.96
CA LYS A 25 13.73 -22.40 -8.73
C LYS A 25 13.86 -20.90 -8.44
N ILE A 26 14.85 -20.49 -7.66
CA ILE A 26 15.14 -19.07 -7.37
C ILE A 26 15.46 -18.32 -8.67
N GLU A 27 16.40 -18.80 -9.48
CA GLU A 27 16.74 -18.15 -10.76
C GLU A 27 15.53 -18.02 -11.69
N LYS A 28 14.69 -19.07 -11.74
CA LYS A 28 13.46 -19.06 -12.53
C LYS A 28 12.48 -18.00 -12.01
N ASN A 29 12.32 -17.87 -10.70
CA ASN A 29 11.43 -16.90 -10.07
C ASN A 29 11.96 -15.47 -10.22
N GLU A 30 13.26 -15.24 -10.10
CA GLU A 30 13.89 -13.94 -10.37
C GLU A 30 13.65 -13.50 -11.82
N ARG A 31 13.91 -14.38 -12.79
CA ARG A 31 13.62 -14.10 -14.22
C ARG A 31 12.13 -13.88 -14.48
N ARG A 32 11.25 -14.59 -13.76
CA ARG A 32 9.79 -14.38 -13.84
C ARG A 32 9.44 -12.97 -13.36
N ASN A 33 9.96 -12.55 -12.22
CA ASN A 33 9.68 -11.25 -11.61
C ASN A 33 10.21 -10.10 -12.47
N GLN A 34 11.45 -10.20 -12.97
CA GLN A 34 12.01 -9.22 -13.91
C GLN A 34 11.14 -9.07 -15.17
N LYS A 35 10.66 -10.18 -15.74
CA LYS A 35 9.74 -10.14 -16.90
C LYS A 35 8.38 -9.55 -16.54
N ALA A 36 7.88 -9.76 -15.32
CA ALA A 36 6.64 -9.18 -14.86
C ALA A 36 6.77 -7.66 -14.72
N GLU A 37 7.83 -7.20 -14.07
CA GLU A 37 8.14 -5.77 -13.88
C GLU A 37 8.28 -5.04 -15.21
N LEU A 38 9.08 -5.58 -16.15
CA LEU A 38 9.20 -5.02 -17.50
C LEU A 38 7.86 -4.91 -18.23
N LYS A 39 6.94 -5.88 -18.04
CA LYS A 39 5.61 -5.82 -18.66
C LYS A 39 4.74 -4.73 -18.04
N VAL A 40 4.76 -4.59 -16.71
CA VAL A 40 4.02 -3.53 -16.00
C VAL A 40 4.56 -2.16 -16.43
N ASP A 41 5.87 -1.99 -16.46
CA ASP A 41 6.52 -0.74 -16.85
C ASP A 41 6.27 -0.36 -18.32
N GLN A 42 6.28 -1.35 -19.22
CA GLN A 42 5.95 -1.11 -20.63
C GLN A 42 4.49 -0.67 -20.80
N LEU A 43 3.55 -1.35 -20.13
CA LEU A 43 2.14 -0.96 -20.19
C LEU A 43 1.93 0.44 -19.61
N PHE A 44 2.57 0.73 -18.48
CA PHE A 44 2.50 2.03 -17.84
C PHE A 44 3.06 3.12 -18.74
N SER A 45 4.22 2.89 -19.36
CA SER A 45 4.82 3.82 -20.32
C SER A 45 3.93 4.06 -21.55
N GLU A 46 3.21 3.04 -22.01
CA GLU A 46 2.23 3.19 -23.10
C GLU A 46 1.02 4.04 -22.65
N TYR A 47 0.52 3.84 -21.42
CA TYR A 47 -0.52 4.66 -20.82
C TYR A 47 -0.08 6.13 -20.68
N GLU A 48 1.10 6.39 -20.10
CA GLU A 48 1.63 7.75 -19.90
C GLU A 48 1.74 8.53 -21.21
N LYS A 49 2.12 7.85 -22.30
CA LYS A 49 2.28 8.49 -23.61
C LYS A 49 0.96 8.74 -24.32
N LYS A 50 -0.02 7.83 -24.21
CA LYS A 50 -1.23 7.85 -25.04
C LYS A 50 -2.47 8.36 -24.32
N LEU A 51 -2.65 8.01 -23.05
CA LEU A 51 -3.90 8.20 -22.31
C LEU A 51 -3.78 9.30 -21.25
N ALA A 52 -2.67 9.36 -20.52
CA ALA A 52 -2.48 10.34 -19.45
C ALA A 52 -2.70 11.81 -19.89
N PRO A 53 -2.34 12.26 -21.13
CA PRO A 53 -2.67 13.62 -21.57
C PRO A 53 -4.18 13.89 -21.66
N TYR A 54 -4.97 12.88 -22.04
CA TYR A 54 -6.42 12.98 -22.13
C TYR A 54 -7.07 12.97 -20.75
N ASP A 55 -6.60 12.10 -19.84
CA ASP A 55 -7.03 12.10 -18.44
C ASP A 55 -6.79 13.47 -17.80
N LYS A 56 -5.58 14.02 -17.94
CA LYS A 56 -5.23 15.35 -17.43
C LYS A 56 -6.10 16.46 -18.03
N ASN A 57 -6.42 16.39 -19.33
CA ASN A 57 -7.30 17.38 -19.95
C ASN A 57 -8.74 17.28 -19.40
N LEU A 58 -9.25 16.06 -19.25
CA LEU A 58 -10.56 15.83 -18.68
C LEU A 58 -10.64 16.33 -17.23
N ASP A 59 -9.65 16.01 -16.40
CA ASP A 59 -9.52 16.47 -15.00
C ASP A 59 -9.54 18.01 -14.93
N HIS A 60 -8.74 18.66 -15.79
CA HIS A 60 -8.70 20.11 -15.88
C HIS A 60 -10.06 20.71 -16.28
N LEU A 61 -10.75 20.12 -17.25
CA LEU A 61 -12.07 20.57 -17.68
C LEU A 61 -13.14 20.39 -16.60
N HIS A 62 -13.05 19.33 -15.79
CA HIS A 62 -13.92 19.18 -14.63
C HIS A 62 -13.66 20.26 -13.58
N CYS A 63 -12.40 20.60 -13.30
CA CYS A 63 -12.08 21.74 -12.43
C CYS A 63 -12.68 23.06 -12.97
N ILE A 64 -12.57 23.30 -14.28
CA ILE A 64 -13.21 24.46 -14.93
C ILE A 64 -14.73 24.40 -14.76
N TRP A 65 -15.34 23.22 -14.93
CA TRP A 65 -16.77 23.03 -14.80
C TRP A 65 -17.27 23.33 -13.39
N VAL A 66 -16.62 22.79 -12.36
CA VAL A 66 -16.94 23.08 -10.96
C VAL A 66 -16.80 24.57 -10.66
N LYS A 67 -15.69 25.19 -11.06
CA LYS A 67 -15.47 26.64 -10.87
C LYS A 67 -16.53 27.48 -11.59
N HIS A 68 -16.94 27.04 -12.78
CA HIS A 68 -18.01 27.66 -13.55
C HIS A 68 -19.37 27.56 -12.85
N LEU A 69 -19.70 26.40 -12.27
CA LEU A 69 -20.90 26.24 -11.43
C LEU A 69 -20.85 27.16 -10.20
N MET A 70 -19.72 27.18 -9.49
CA MET A 70 -19.51 28.04 -8.33
C MET A 70 -19.70 29.53 -8.64
N SER A 71 -19.35 29.97 -9.85
CA SER A 71 -19.53 31.37 -10.27
C SER A 71 -20.99 31.85 -10.16
N PHE A 72 -21.97 30.95 -10.31
CA PHE A 72 -23.38 31.29 -10.20
C PHE A 72 -23.87 31.47 -8.75
N LEU A 73 -23.14 30.94 -7.76
CA LEU A 73 -23.53 30.99 -6.35
C LEU A 73 -23.65 32.44 -5.84
N THR A 74 -22.79 33.33 -6.33
CA THR A 74 -22.76 34.76 -5.97
C THR A 74 -23.92 35.56 -6.57
N SER A 75 -24.71 34.98 -7.47
CA SER A 75 -25.78 35.68 -8.15
C SER A 75 -26.98 35.98 -7.25
N LYS A 76 -27.28 37.26 -7.07
CA LYS A 76 -28.48 37.74 -6.36
C LYS A 76 -29.80 37.30 -7.00
N LYS A 77 -29.78 36.92 -8.28
CA LYS A 77 -30.96 36.46 -9.04
C LYS A 77 -31.30 34.99 -8.77
N LEU A 78 -30.46 34.26 -8.03
CA LEU A 78 -30.67 32.85 -7.70
C LEU A 78 -31.57 32.72 -6.46
N LYS A 79 -32.73 32.06 -6.63
CA LYS A 79 -33.62 31.72 -5.52
C LYS A 79 -32.98 30.66 -4.62
N THR A 80 -33.30 30.68 -3.32
CA THR A 80 -32.72 29.77 -2.31
C THR A 80 -32.83 28.30 -2.69
N ASN A 81 -33.99 27.84 -3.15
CA ASN A 81 -34.17 26.44 -3.56
C ASN A 81 -33.25 26.03 -4.74
N ILE A 82 -33.04 26.92 -5.71
CA ILE A 82 -32.12 26.66 -6.83
C ILE A 82 -30.67 26.73 -6.35
N ARG A 83 -30.34 27.63 -5.41
CA ARG A 83 -29.00 27.71 -4.81
C ARG A 83 -28.63 26.43 -4.08
N ASN A 84 -29.52 25.90 -3.24
CA ASN A 84 -29.27 24.64 -2.53
C ASN A 84 -29.08 23.48 -3.50
N ARG A 85 -29.87 23.42 -4.58
CA ARG A 85 -29.71 22.38 -5.62
C ARG A 85 -28.42 22.54 -6.44
N LEU A 86 -27.95 23.77 -6.62
CA LEU A 86 -26.63 24.03 -7.24
C LEU A 86 -25.50 23.59 -6.32
N MET A 87 -25.63 23.84 -5.01
CA MET A 87 -24.66 23.40 -4.01
C MET A 87 -24.53 21.88 -3.97
N GLN A 88 -25.66 21.15 -3.92
CA GLN A 88 -25.67 19.68 -4.05
C GLN A 88 -25.00 19.21 -5.34
N ALA A 89 -25.21 19.90 -6.47
CA ALA A 89 -24.55 19.57 -7.72
C ALA A 89 -23.03 19.76 -7.65
N ILE A 90 -22.57 20.83 -7.00
CA ILE A 90 -21.13 21.13 -6.84
C ILE A 90 -20.48 20.09 -5.91
N GLU A 91 -21.12 19.78 -4.80
CA GLU A 91 -20.66 18.75 -3.85
C GLU A 91 -20.53 17.39 -4.54
N GLN A 92 -21.54 16.97 -5.31
CA GLN A 92 -21.47 15.72 -6.04
C GLN A 92 -20.32 15.72 -7.08
N GLU A 93 -20.15 16.80 -7.84
CA GLU A 93 -19.05 16.89 -8.82
C GLU A 93 -17.67 16.87 -8.15
N LEU A 94 -17.52 17.44 -6.95
CA LEU A 94 -16.28 17.39 -6.17
C LEU A 94 -16.00 15.98 -5.63
N ILE A 95 -17.03 15.29 -5.12
CA ILE A 95 -16.92 13.88 -4.69
C ILE A 95 -16.53 12.99 -5.86
N ASP A 96 -17.25 13.11 -6.99
CA ASP A 96 -17.00 12.33 -8.21
C ASP A 96 -15.57 12.55 -8.75
N LEU A 97 -15.00 13.75 -8.58
CA LEU A 97 -13.62 14.05 -8.96
C LEU A 97 -12.60 13.33 -8.06
N LEU A 98 -12.84 13.30 -6.74
CA LEU A 98 -11.93 12.67 -5.78
C LEU A 98 -11.94 11.14 -5.89
N ASP A 99 -13.07 10.56 -6.31
CA ASP A 99 -13.23 9.10 -6.49
C ASP A 99 -12.68 8.58 -7.83
N ARG A 100 -12.20 9.45 -8.71
CA ARG A 100 -11.69 9.04 -10.02
C ARG A 100 -10.39 8.25 -9.91
N PRO A 101 -10.29 7.08 -10.57
CA PRO A 101 -9.12 6.21 -10.45
C PRO A 101 -7.84 6.81 -11.04
N PHE A 102 -7.94 7.71 -12.02
CA PHE A 102 -6.79 8.31 -12.71
C PHE A 102 -6.69 9.83 -12.52
N PHE A 103 -7.10 10.34 -11.36
CA PHE A 103 -7.14 11.77 -11.10
C PHE A 103 -5.74 12.37 -10.84
N ASN A 104 -5.34 13.36 -11.65
CA ASN A 104 -4.00 13.95 -11.61
C ASN A 104 -3.93 15.31 -10.89
N ASP A 105 -5.05 16.00 -10.73
CA ASP A 105 -5.12 17.41 -10.31
C ASP A 105 -5.61 17.57 -8.85
N ARG A 106 -5.13 16.72 -7.93
CA ARG A 106 -5.56 16.70 -6.50
C ARG A 106 -5.48 18.07 -5.85
N ASP A 107 -4.34 18.73 -5.96
CA ASP A 107 -4.12 20.05 -5.38
C ASP A 107 -5.12 21.10 -5.91
N LYS A 108 -5.52 21.01 -7.19
CA LYS A 108 -6.49 21.95 -7.76
C LYS A 108 -7.91 21.69 -7.24
N VAL A 109 -8.28 20.44 -7.03
CA VAL A 109 -9.58 20.10 -6.43
C VAL A 109 -9.62 20.49 -4.96
N GLU A 110 -8.52 20.31 -4.23
CA GLU A 110 -8.41 20.79 -2.85
C GLU A 110 -8.63 22.30 -2.76
N VAL A 111 -8.00 23.08 -3.64
CA VAL A 111 -8.26 24.54 -3.74
C VAL A 111 -9.74 24.84 -4.07
N LEU A 112 -10.40 24.04 -4.92
CA LEU A 112 -11.83 24.22 -5.21
C LEU A 112 -12.71 23.89 -4.01
N CYS A 113 -12.36 22.85 -3.24
CA CYS A 113 -13.02 22.51 -1.99
C CYS A 113 -12.89 23.66 -0.99
N GLU A 114 -11.69 24.20 -0.78
CA GLU A 114 -11.46 25.36 0.08
C GLU A 114 -12.26 26.59 -0.37
N GLU A 115 -12.26 26.90 -1.68
CA GLU A 115 -13.05 28.00 -2.25
C GLU A 115 -14.56 27.79 -2.00
N TYR A 116 -15.04 26.55 -2.08
CA TYR A 116 -16.44 26.18 -1.85
C TYR A 116 -16.82 26.26 -0.37
N GLU A 117 -15.98 25.74 0.52
CA GLU A 117 -16.16 25.80 1.97
C GLU A 117 -16.15 27.25 2.46
N ALA A 118 -15.23 28.09 1.96
CA ALA A 118 -15.20 29.51 2.29
C ALA A 118 -16.50 30.23 1.87
N TYR A 119 -17.08 29.85 0.73
CA TYR A 119 -18.40 30.35 0.32
C TYR A 119 -19.49 29.86 1.28
N HIS A 120 -19.50 28.57 1.61
CA HIS A 120 -20.46 27.97 2.52
C HIS A 120 -20.44 28.67 3.89
N ASP A 121 -19.25 28.85 4.47
CA ASP A 121 -19.04 29.48 5.76
C ASP A 121 -19.47 30.94 5.79
N LYS A 122 -19.33 31.65 4.68
CA LYS A 122 -19.79 33.03 4.55
C LYS A 122 -21.31 33.14 4.48
N VAL A 123 -21.96 32.28 3.71
CA VAL A 123 -23.41 32.38 3.42
C VAL A 123 -24.26 31.72 4.49
N PHE A 124 -23.82 30.57 5.01
CA PHE A 124 -24.53 29.74 5.97
C PHE A 124 -23.91 29.80 7.37
N LYS A 125 -23.21 30.90 7.70
CA LYS A 125 -22.53 31.06 8.99
C LYS A 125 -23.45 30.77 10.18
N LYS A 126 -24.69 31.25 10.13
CA LYS A 126 -25.65 31.09 11.23
C LYS A 126 -26.13 29.66 11.34
N GLU A 127 -26.44 29.04 10.21
CA GLU A 127 -26.88 27.66 10.09
C GLU A 127 -25.77 26.70 10.53
N LYS A 128 -24.52 26.90 10.07
CA LYS A 128 -23.34 26.15 10.53
C LYS A 128 -23.15 26.31 12.04
N GLN A 129 -23.29 27.54 12.57
CA GLN A 129 -23.18 27.75 14.01
C GLN A 129 -24.29 27.05 14.80
N GLN A 130 -25.51 27.01 14.27
CA GLN A 130 -26.63 26.29 14.86
C GLN A 130 -26.41 24.78 14.82
N ALA A 131 -25.93 24.23 13.70
CA ALA A 131 -25.60 22.81 13.56
C ALA A 131 -24.50 22.40 14.55
N ILE A 132 -23.42 23.17 14.66
CA ILE A 132 -22.36 22.95 15.66
C ILE A 132 -22.93 23.01 17.07
N ASN A 133 -23.80 23.98 17.38
CA ASN A 133 -24.43 24.05 18.70
C ASN A 133 -25.33 22.83 18.98
N SER A 134 -26.04 22.30 17.97
CA SER A 134 -26.85 21.08 18.12
C SER A 134 -25.96 19.87 18.36
N ALA A 135 -24.94 19.67 17.52
CA ALA A 135 -23.97 18.59 17.65
C ALA A 135 -23.25 18.62 19.01
N CYS A 136 -22.88 19.80 19.51
CA CYS A 136 -22.32 19.93 20.86
C CYS A 136 -23.30 19.48 21.95
N ARG A 137 -24.58 19.85 21.85
CA ARG A 137 -25.59 19.42 22.82
C ARG A 137 -25.84 17.91 22.76
N GLU A 138 -25.91 17.36 21.57
CA GLU A 138 -26.08 15.92 21.34
C GLU A 138 -24.88 15.14 21.89
N PHE A 139 -23.66 15.61 21.62
CA PHE A 139 -22.44 15.04 22.18
C PHE A 139 -22.42 15.13 23.71
N GLU A 140 -22.70 16.29 24.30
CA GLU A 140 -22.76 16.48 25.75
C GLU A 140 -23.79 15.55 26.41
N ASN A 141 -24.97 15.40 25.79
CA ASN A 141 -26.00 14.49 26.29
C ASN A 141 -25.52 13.04 26.21
N GLY A 142 -24.97 12.61 25.07
CA GLY A 142 -24.45 11.25 24.90
C GLY A 142 -23.34 10.91 25.88
N MET A 143 -22.43 11.85 26.16
CA MET A 143 -21.37 11.65 27.14
C MET A 143 -21.90 11.58 28.58
N LYS A 144 -22.92 12.38 28.93
CA LYS A 144 -23.59 12.29 30.24
C LYS A 144 -24.42 11.01 30.40
N GLU A 145 -25.00 10.50 29.32
CA GLU A 145 -25.68 9.21 29.33
C GLU A 145 -24.69 8.05 29.51
N MET A 146 -23.52 8.12 28.87
CA MET A 146 -22.51 7.07 28.91
C MET A 146 -21.69 7.06 30.20
N PHE A 147 -21.33 8.22 30.73
CA PHE A 147 -20.43 8.37 31.88
C PHE A 147 -21.09 9.04 33.10
N GLY A 148 -22.41 9.24 33.08
CA GLY A 148 -23.15 9.87 34.16
C GLY A 148 -23.14 11.41 34.11
N ALA A 149 -24.10 12.02 34.81
CA ALA A 149 -24.37 13.46 34.73
C ALA A 149 -23.25 14.35 35.31
N ASP A 150 -22.37 13.77 36.12
CA ASP A 150 -21.31 14.46 36.87
C ASP A 150 -19.95 14.48 36.14
N ILE A 151 -19.89 13.98 34.90
CA ILE A 151 -18.66 14.07 34.10
C ILE A 151 -18.30 15.52 33.78
N ASP A 152 -17.04 15.89 34.05
CA ASP A 152 -16.50 17.20 33.69
C ASP A 152 -16.21 17.25 32.19
N LEU A 153 -17.03 18.01 31.46
CA LEU A 153 -16.92 18.15 30.01
C LEU A 153 -16.15 19.43 29.67
N PRO A 154 -15.04 19.36 28.91
CA PRO A 154 -14.29 20.52 28.48
C PRO A 154 -15.03 21.25 27.34
N HIS A 155 -16.18 21.86 27.66
CA HIS A 155 -17.15 22.41 26.70
C HIS A 155 -16.55 23.27 25.58
N LYS A 156 -15.52 24.08 25.89
CA LYS A 156 -14.85 24.92 24.90
C LYS A 156 -14.03 24.09 23.91
N GLU A 157 -13.25 23.14 24.41
CA GLU A 157 -12.41 22.25 23.60
C GLU A 157 -13.27 21.28 22.79
N SER A 158 -14.29 20.69 23.40
CA SER A 158 -15.27 19.84 22.69
C SER A 158 -15.90 20.57 21.52
N ARG A 159 -16.27 21.84 21.72
CA ARG A 159 -16.84 22.66 20.65
C ARG A 159 -15.83 22.96 19.54
N GLU A 160 -14.58 23.26 19.87
CA GLU A 160 -13.53 23.52 18.88
C GLU A 160 -13.22 22.26 18.07
N ILE A 161 -13.10 21.10 18.73
CA ILE A 161 -12.89 19.80 18.09
C ILE A 161 -14.07 19.42 17.20
N LEU A 162 -15.31 19.50 17.69
CA LEU A 162 -16.50 19.21 16.88
C LEU A 162 -16.66 20.18 15.70
N ALA A 163 -16.26 21.45 15.87
CA ALA A 163 -16.28 22.43 14.79
C ALA A 163 -15.21 22.17 13.71
N SER A 164 -14.11 21.50 14.07
CA SER A 164 -13.06 21.10 13.12
C SER A 164 -13.49 19.93 12.23
N GLY A 165 -14.39 19.07 12.72
CA GLY A 165 -14.83 17.87 12.00
C GLY A 165 -13.76 16.78 11.88
N ASP A 166 -12.62 16.90 12.57
CA ASP A 166 -11.53 15.92 12.55
C ASP A 166 -11.92 14.65 13.35
N PRO A 167 -12.09 13.48 12.68
CA PRO A 167 -12.47 12.25 13.35
C PRO A 167 -11.46 11.79 14.42
N LEU A 168 -10.15 12.03 14.20
CA LEU A 168 -9.11 11.60 15.13
C LEU A 168 -9.11 12.45 16.40
N ALA A 169 -9.32 13.76 16.26
CA ALA A 169 -9.46 14.66 17.39
C ALA A 169 -10.72 14.36 18.22
N ILE A 170 -11.83 14.01 17.55
CA ILE A 170 -13.06 13.58 18.22
C ILE A 170 -12.83 12.28 19.00
N GLU A 171 -12.16 11.29 18.40
CA GLU A 171 -11.83 10.03 19.08
C GLU A 171 -10.93 10.26 20.30
N ALA A 172 -9.90 11.10 20.16
CA ALA A 172 -9.00 11.44 21.27
C ALA A 172 -9.73 12.13 22.43
N LEU A 173 -10.68 13.01 22.14
CA LEU A 173 -11.53 13.65 23.14
C LEU A 173 -12.37 12.63 23.92
N ILE A 174 -13.00 11.68 23.22
CA ILE A 174 -13.81 10.62 23.85
C ILE A 174 -12.93 9.75 24.75
N LYS A 175 -11.74 9.34 24.30
CA LYS A 175 -10.79 8.55 25.11
C LYS A 175 -10.36 9.28 26.37
N THR A 176 -10.06 10.58 26.26
CA THR A 176 -9.65 11.41 27.40
C THR A 176 -10.75 11.51 28.45
N LEU A 177 -12.00 11.68 28.00
CA LEU A 177 -13.18 11.69 28.88
C LEU A 177 -13.45 10.33 29.54
N GLY A 178 -13.22 9.23 28.84
CA GLY A 178 -13.30 7.89 29.42
C GLY A 178 -12.24 7.67 30.52
N ALA A 179 -11.01 8.11 30.28
CA ALA A 179 -9.92 7.98 31.25
C ALA A 179 -10.19 8.80 32.53
N SER A 180 -10.66 10.05 32.41
CA SER A 180 -10.98 10.89 33.56
C SER A 180 -12.13 10.33 34.41
N PHE A 181 -13.13 9.71 33.78
CA PHE A 181 -14.22 9.03 34.48
C PHE A 181 -13.73 7.83 35.31
N VAL A 182 -12.83 7.00 34.75
CA VAL A 182 -12.25 5.84 35.46
C VAL A 182 -11.39 6.31 36.65
N GLU A 183 -10.58 7.35 36.48
CA GLU A 183 -9.78 7.92 37.55
C GLU A 183 -10.62 8.48 38.71
N HIS A 184 -11.74 9.16 38.41
CA HIS A 184 -12.62 9.74 39.42
C HIS A 184 -13.49 8.70 40.17
N ASN A 185 -13.77 7.53 39.57
CA ASN A 185 -14.62 6.50 40.18
C ASN A 185 -13.87 5.33 40.83
N ASN A 186 -12.53 5.36 40.84
CA ASN A 186 -11.69 4.35 41.48
C ASN A 186 -11.86 4.25 43.01
N ASP A 187 -12.50 5.23 43.68
CA ASP A 187 -12.82 5.15 45.12
C ASP A 187 -14.18 4.46 45.42
N THR A 188 -15.01 4.15 44.41
CA THR A 188 -16.36 3.59 44.63
C THR A 188 -16.51 2.13 44.14
N PHE A 189 -15.57 1.61 43.36
CA PHE A 189 -15.60 0.22 42.90
C PHE A 189 -14.74 -0.69 43.78
N SER A 190 -15.40 -1.55 44.56
CA SER A 190 -14.76 -2.67 45.25
C SER A 190 -14.08 -3.59 44.21
N PRO A 191 -12.90 -4.20 44.49
CA PRO A 191 -12.09 -4.95 43.50
C PRO A 191 -12.71 -6.24 42.93
N ARG A 192 -14.03 -6.42 42.97
CA ARG A 192 -14.71 -7.68 42.69
C ARG A 192 -15.60 -7.71 41.45
N ASP A 193 -15.87 -6.58 40.81
CA ASP A 193 -16.65 -6.52 39.55
C ASP A 193 -15.77 -6.08 38.35
N GLN A 194 -14.56 -6.65 38.24
CA GLN A 194 -13.81 -6.68 36.98
C GLN A 194 -14.13 -7.98 36.22
N THR A 195 -15.42 -8.28 36.05
CA THR A 195 -15.86 -9.33 35.14
C THR A 195 -16.30 -8.70 33.83
N GLU A 196 -15.72 -9.23 32.76
CA GLU A 196 -16.18 -9.14 31.36
C GLU A 196 -15.87 -7.82 30.63
N ASN A 197 -14.64 -7.75 30.10
CA ASN A 197 -14.43 -7.22 28.75
C ASN A 197 -15.15 -8.13 27.75
N GLU A 198 -16.45 -7.90 27.58
CA GLU A 198 -17.31 -8.56 26.58
C GLU A 198 -17.12 -7.95 25.18
N TRP A 199 -15.86 -7.65 24.81
CA TRP A 199 -15.46 -7.09 23.50
C TRP A 199 -14.17 -7.71 22.94
N ASP A 200 -13.63 -8.77 23.55
CA ASP A 200 -12.44 -9.48 23.03
C ASP A 200 -12.77 -10.57 21.98
N ASP A 201 -14.04 -10.77 21.62
CA ASP A 201 -14.50 -11.80 20.67
C ASP A 201 -14.65 -11.31 19.21
N VAL A 202 -13.85 -10.32 18.80
CA VAL A 202 -13.59 -10.09 17.38
C VAL A 202 -12.14 -10.45 17.09
N GLU A 203 -11.93 -11.70 16.66
CA GLU A 203 -10.68 -12.23 16.15
C GLU A 203 -10.29 -11.45 14.87
N PHE A 204 -9.68 -10.29 15.07
CA PHE A 204 -8.85 -9.62 14.07
C PHE A 204 -7.52 -10.34 14.09
N ASP A 205 -7.24 -11.13 13.05
CA ASP A 205 -5.92 -11.72 12.76
C ASP A 205 -4.89 -10.59 12.49
N TYR A 206 -4.52 -9.85 13.52
CA TYR A 206 -3.24 -9.17 13.59
C TYR A 206 -2.23 -10.21 14.06
N VAL A 207 -1.51 -10.78 13.11
CA VAL A 207 -0.22 -11.42 13.41
C VAL A 207 0.68 -10.32 13.95
N GLU A 208 0.67 -10.17 15.27
CA GLU A 208 1.63 -9.36 16.00
C GLU A 208 3.01 -9.92 15.63
N SER A 209 3.76 -9.12 14.86
CA SER A 209 5.09 -9.48 14.45
C SER A 209 5.95 -9.56 15.71
N GLU A 210 6.29 -10.77 16.14
CA GLU A 210 7.43 -11.08 17.02
C GLU A 210 8.77 -10.72 16.31
N GLY A 211 8.81 -9.57 15.65
CA GLY A 211 9.76 -9.24 14.60
C GLY A 211 11.09 -8.74 15.11
N ASP A 212 11.18 -8.14 16.30
CA ASP A 212 12.41 -7.42 16.66
C ASP A 212 13.42 -8.25 17.46
N GLU A 213 13.00 -9.10 18.40
CA GLU A 213 13.94 -9.98 19.13
C GLU A 213 14.25 -11.27 18.35
N ALA A 214 13.27 -11.86 17.67
CA ALA A 214 13.48 -13.04 16.86
C ALA A 214 14.33 -12.74 15.62
N SER A 215 14.12 -11.60 14.94
CA SER A 215 14.95 -11.20 13.80
C SER A 215 16.40 -10.91 14.21
N ASN A 216 16.63 -10.29 15.36
CA ASN A 216 17.99 -9.97 15.82
C ASN A 216 18.80 -11.24 16.18
N ILE A 217 18.15 -12.21 16.84
CA ILE A 217 18.75 -13.54 17.11
C ILE A 217 18.95 -14.32 15.80
N GLN A 218 18.02 -14.21 14.85
CA GLN A 218 18.11 -14.84 13.53
C GLN A 218 19.24 -14.23 12.69
N GLU A 219 19.47 -12.92 12.76
CA GLU A 219 20.56 -12.21 12.06
C GLU A 219 21.94 -12.53 12.63
N MET A 220 22.11 -12.55 13.96
CA MET A 220 23.38 -12.97 14.59
C MET A 220 23.75 -14.43 14.28
N SER A 221 22.75 -15.31 14.22
CA SER A 221 22.86 -16.71 13.81
C SER A 221 23.27 -16.87 12.33
N ARG A 222 22.69 -16.04 11.43
CA ARG A 222 23.02 -15.99 10.00
C ARG A 222 24.50 -15.62 9.77
N GLY A 223 25.01 -14.56 10.41
CA GLY A 223 26.39 -14.09 10.21
C GLY A 223 27.48 -15.13 10.58
N THR A 224 27.29 -15.85 11.68
CA THR A 224 28.27 -16.84 12.17
C THR A 224 28.38 -18.07 11.24
N GLN A 225 27.27 -18.47 10.62
CA GLN A 225 27.21 -19.64 9.75
C GLN A 225 27.59 -19.31 8.30
N LEU A 226 27.22 -18.13 7.79
CA LEU A 226 27.71 -17.62 6.50
C LEU A 226 29.23 -17.50 6.50
N ASN A 227 29.83 -17.14 7.64
CA ASN A 227 31.27 -17.11 7.80
C ASN A 227 31.91 -18.52 7.73
N LYS A 228 31.23 -19.56 8.21
CA LYS A 228 31.67 -20.96 8.04
C LYS A 228 31.55 -21.40 6.58
N MET A 229 30.45 -21.05 5.90
CA MET A 229 30.26 -21.32 4.47
C MET A 229 31.35 -20.65 3.64
N TYR A 230 31.56 -19.35 3.84
CA TYR A 230 32.62 -18.57 3.20
C TYR A 230 33.99 -19.25 3.39
N LYS A 231 34.39 -19.56 4.63
CA LYS A 231 35.69 -20.20 4.91
C LYS A 231 35.85 -21.54 4.19
N ARG A 232 34.79 -22.35 4.11
CA ARG A 232 34.83 -23.66 3.46
C ARG A 232 34.90 -23.54 1.93
N ILE A 233 34.12 -22.65 1.32
CA ILE A 233 34.20 -22.39 -0.12
C ILE A 233 35.60 -21.86 -0.47
N THR A 234 36.06 -20.82 0.25
CA THR A 234 37.39 -20.22 0.06
C THR A 234 38.53 -21.22 0.25
N SER A 235 38.39 -22.22 1.12
CA SER A 235 39.42 -23.26 1.29
C SER A 235 39.60 -24.17 0.06
N VAL A 236 38.57 -24.30 -0.79
CA VAL A 236 38.60 -25.13 -2.01
C VAL A 236 38.97 -24.28 -3.24
N ILE A 237 38.43 -23.07 -3.36
CA ILE A 237 38.62 -22.22 -4.54
C ILE A 237 39.73 -21.18 -4.39
N HIS A 238 40.66 -21.34 -3.43
CA HIS A 238 41.73 -20.36 -3.21
C HIS A 238 42.67 -20.24 -4.43
N PRO A 239 42.94 -19.01 -4.94
CA PRO A 239 43.80 -18.80 -6.11
C PRO A 239 45.25 -19.28 -5.88
N ASP A 240 45.73 -19.29 -4.63
CA ASP A 240 47.07 -19.79 -4.30
C ASP A 240 47.24 -21.31 -4.50
N LYS A 241 46.14 -22.05 -4.62
CA LYS A 241 46.16 -23.50 -4.85
C LYS A 241 46.05 -23.87 -6.34
N GLU A 242 45.95 -22.89 -7.23
CA GLU A 242 45.80 -23.11 -8.67
C GLU A 242 47.10 -22.76 -9.42
N PRO A 243 47.75 -23.74 -10.07
CA PRO A 243 48.96 -23.51 -10.85
C PRO A 243 48.68 -22.89 -12.23
N ASP A 244 47.46 -23.03 -12.77
CA ASP A 244 47.06 -22.47 -14.07
C ASP A 244 46.73 -20.96 -13.95
N PRO A 245 47.45 -20.06 -14.67
CA PRO A 245 47.25 -18.61 -14.59
C PRO A 245 45.83 -18.15 -14.93
N LEU A 246 45.15 -18.79 -15.88
CA LEU A 246 43.80 -18.38 -16.30
C LEU A 246 42.76 -18.76 -15.25
N LYS A 247 42.86 -19.99 -14.71
CA LYS A 247 41.98 -20.46 -13.63
C LYS A 247 42.26 -19.74 -12.31
N LYS A 248 43.48 -19.25 -12.10
CA LYS A 248 43.85 -18.44 -10.94
C LYS A 248 43.12 -17.09 -10.95
N GLU A 249 43.00 -16.45 -12.12
CA GLU A 249 42.23 -15.21 -12.28
C GLU A 249 40.73 -15.43 -12.04
N GLU A 250 40.16 -16.50 -12.61
CA GLU A 250 38.75 -16.88 -12.35
C GLU A 250 38.48 -17.13 -10.87
N LYS A 251 39.37 -17.85 -10.18
CA LYS A 251 39.29 -18.08 -8.73
C LYS A 251 39.44 -16.79 -7.91
N HIS A 252 40.28 -15.85 -8.36
CA HIS A 252 40.41 -14.54 -7.72
C HIS A 252 39.09 -13.76 -7.78
N HIS A 253 38.43 -13.73 -8.94
CA HIS A 253 37.12 -13.11 -9.11
C HIS A 253 36.03 -13.79 -8.27
N LEU A 254 36.03 -15.12 -8.17
CA LEU A 254 35.08 -15.86 -7.33
C LEU A 254 35.25 -15.53 -5.84
N ILE A 255 36.47 -15.38 -5.35
CA ILE A 255 36.72 -14.97 -3.95
C ILE A 255 36.24 -13.54 -3.67
N GLN A 256 36.47 -12.61 -4.59
CA GLN A 256 35.94 -11.24 -4.45
C GLN A 256 34.42 -11.25 -4.38
N THR A 257 33.77 -12.04 -5.25
CA THR A 257 32.31 -12.23 -5.27
C THR A 257 31.80 -12.83 -3.96
N LEU A 258 32.47 -13.84 -3.41
CA LEU A 258 32.13 -14.43 -2.10
C LEU A 258 32.27 -13.44 -0.95
N ALA A 259 33.27 -12.55 -1.00
CA ALA A 259 33.50 -11.56 0.05
C ALA A 259 32.37 -10.51 0.08
N VAL A 260 31.90 -10.08 -1.09
CA VAL A 260 30.71 -9.21 -1.21
C VAL A 260 29.46 -9.94 -0.75
N ALA A 261 29.22 -11.17 -1.25
CA ALA A 261 28.05 -11.95 -0.88
C ALA A 261 27.97 -12.23 0.63
N LYS A 262 29.12 -12.47 1.28
CA LYS A 262 29.18 -12.61 2.74
C LYS A 262 28.82 -11.31 3.46
N ARG A 263 29.31 -10.16 2.97
CA ARG A 263 29.02 -8.84 3.57
C ARG A 263 27.53 -8.52 3.49
N ASP A 264 26.92 -8.85 2.36
CA ASP A 264 25.54 -8.46 2.04
C ASP A 264 24.51 -9.55 2.43
N ASN A 265 24.96 -10.60 3.16
CA ASN A 265 24.16 -11.77 3.52
C ASN A 265 23.48 -12.45 2.30
N ASP A 266 24.12 -12.41 1.14
CA ASP A 266 23.64 -13.01 -0.11
C ASP A 266 23.91 -14.53 -0.11
N VAL A 267 23.05 -15.25 0.63
CA VAL A 267 23.06 -16.71 0.75
C VAL A 267 22.97 -17.38 -0.63
N THR A 268 22.21 -16.78 -1.53
CA THR A 268 21.98 -17.23 -2.90
C THR A 268 23.28 -17.32 -3.70
N THR A 269 24.09 -16.26 -3.70
CA THR A 269 25.41 -16.25 -4.35
C THR A 269 26.37 -17.23 -3.70
N LEU A 270 26.33 -17.40 -2.37
CA LEU A 270 27.16 -18.39 -1.69
C LEU A 270 26.80 -19.83 -2.08
N VAL A 271 25.51 -20.16 -2.18
CA VAL A 271 25.06 -21.49 -2.62
C VAL A 271 25.43 -21.72 -4.08
N ARG A 272 25.22 -20.75 -4.97
CA ARG A 272 25.60 -20.88 -6.39
C ARG A 272 27.07 -21.24 -6.55
N ILE A 273 27.96 -20.48 -5.90
CA ILE A 273 29.41 -20.71 -6.01
C ILE A 273 29.79 -22.07 -5.43
N LEU A 274 29.16 -22.49 -4.33
CA LEU A 274 29.36 -23.82 -3.76
C LEU A 274 28.88 -24.94 -4.71
N THR A 275 27.72 -24.80 -5.34
CA THR A 275 27.17 -25.86 -6.21
C THR A 275 27.89 -25.95 -7.55
N GLU A 276 28.37 -24.83 -8.09
CA GLU A 276 28.97 -24.77 -9.44
C GLU A 276 30.50 -25.03 -9.44
N TYR A 277 31.22 -24.57 -8.41
CA TYR A 277 32.69 -24.53 -8.42
C TYR A 277 33.36 -25.42 -7.37
N VAL A 278 32.58 -26.10 -6.52
CA VAL A 278 33.10 -26.98 -5.47
C VAL A 278 32.63 -28.42 -5.71
N PRO A 279 33.50 -29.29 -6.27
CA PRO A 279 33.22 -30.72 -6.40
C PRO A 279 32.97 -31.35 -5.03
N ASP A 280 32.09 -32.35 -4.96
CA ASP A 280 31.75 -33.08 -3.73
C ASP A 280 31.30 -32.19 -2.55
N SER A 281 30.63 -31.09 -2.86
CA SER A 281 30.11 -30.12 -1.88
C SER A 281 29.18 -30.72 -0.82
N GLU A 282 28.60 -31.91 -1.07
CA GLU A 282 27.79 -32.69 -0.11
C GLU A 282 28.55 -33.04 1.17
N HIS A 283 29.86 -33.29 1.09
CA HIS A 283 30.68 -33.68 2.24
C HIS A 283 31.30 -32.50 2.98
N LEU A 284 31.28 -31.32 2.34
CA LEU A 284 31.89 -30.11 2.89
C LEU A 284 30.98 -29.37 3.85
N LEU A 285 29.69 -29.70 3.95
CA LEU A 285 28.75 -29.03 4.84
C LEU A 285 28.22 -30.00 5.89
N ASP A 286 28.15 -29.55 7.15
CA ASP A 286 27.48 -30.34 8.17
C ASP A 286 25.95 -30.31 7.97
N LYS A 287 25.26 -31.32 8.49
CA LYS A 287 23.79 -31.45 8.36
C LYS A 287 23.04 -30.20 8.84
N SER A 288 23.56 -29.54 9.88
CA SER A 288 22.94 -28.33 10.43
C SER A 288 23.05 -27.12 9.49
N THR A 289 24.15 -27.02 8.76
CA THR A 289 24.41 -25.98 7.76
C THR A 289 23.55 -26.22 6.52
N LEU A 290 23.43 -27.48 6.07
CA LEU A 290 22.56 -27.86 4.95
C LEU A 290 21.08 -27.55 5.21
N VAL A 291 20.57 -27.89 6.40
CA VAL A 291 19.17 -27.59 6.78
C VAL A 291 18.91 -26.09 6.79
N ARG A 292 19.84 -25.29 7.31
CA ARG A 292 19.69 -23.82 7.33
C ARG A 292 19.80 -23.22 5.94
N MET A 293 20.66 -23.74 5.07
CA MET A 293 20.74 -23.30 3.67
C MET A 293 19.44 -23.56 2.93
N ARG A 294 18.86 -24.75 3.09
CA ARG A 294 17.53 -25.06 2.56
C ARG A 294 16.50 -24.03 3.03
N HIS A 295 16.42 -23.78 4.33
CA HIS A 295 15.49 -22.82 4.90
C HIS A 295 15.67 -21.40 4.33
N LEU A 296 16.92 -20.93 4.18
CA LEU A 296 17.19 -19.60 3.61
C LEU A 296 16.80 -19.50 2.12
N LEU A 297 17.02 -20.56 1.34
CA LEU A 297 16.57 -20.60 -0.05
C LEU A 297 15.04 -20.68 -0.15
N GLU A 298 14.38 -21.40 0.75
CA GLU A 298 12.92 -21.46 0.85
C GLU A 298 12.32 -20.09 1.22
N MET A 299 12.93 -19.37 2.17
CA MET A 299 12.55 -18.00 2.51
C MET A 299 12.71 -17.07 1.30
N LYS A 300 13.83 -17.16 0.58
CA LYS A 300 14.04 -16.39 -0.64
C LYS A 300 12.98 -16.70 -1.72
N LEU A 301 12.55 -17.95 -1.85
CA LEU A 301 11.47 -18.33 -2.76
C LEU A 301 10.13 -17.71 -2.37
N LEU A 302 9.82 -17.66 -1.06
CA LEU A 302 8.63 -17.00 -0.53
C LEU A 302 8.69 -15.49 -0.84
N ASP A 303 9.82 -14.83 -0.55
CA ASP A 303 10.02 -13.41 -0.88
C ASP A 303 9.84 -13.13 -2.37
N LEU A 304 10.38 -13.98 -3.24
CA LEU A 304 10.22 -13.84 -4.69
C LEU A 304 8.77 -14.05 -5.14
N ASN A 305 7.99 -14.89 -4.46
CA ASN A 305 6.58 -15.04 -4.76
C ASN A 305 5.76 -13.85 -4.28
N GLN A 306 6.08 -13.32 -3.10
CA GLN A 306 5.47 -12.10 -2.57
C GLN A 306 5.78 -10.91 -3.48
N THR A 307 7.06 -10.71 -3.82
CA THR A 307 7.49 -9.68 -4.78
C THR A 307 6.73 -9.78 -6.10
N HIS A 308 6.53 -10.99 -6.61
CA HIS A 308 5.76 -11.18 -7.85
C HIS A 308 4.31 -10.72 -7.73
N HIS A 309 3.67 -10.99 -6.59
CA HIS A 309 2.33 -10.50 -6.30
C HIS A 309 2.31 -8.96 -6.22
N ASP A 310 3.32 -8.39 -5.54
CA ASP A 310 3.41 -6.96 -5.27
C ASP A 310 3.66 -6.13 -6.53
N ILE A 311 4.43 -6.66 -7.49
CA ILE A 311 4.64 -6.05 -8.81
C ILE A 311 3.31 -5.66 -9.49
N PHE A 312 2.26 -6.47 -9.32
CA PHE A 312 0.96 -6.18 -9.94
C PHE A 312 0.02 -5.39 -9.05
N ASN A 313 0.15 -5.49 -7.72
CA ASN A 313 -0.89 -5.04 -6.78
C ASN A 313 -0.49 -3.88 -5.87
N GLN A 314 0.80 -3.70 -5.58
CA GLN A 314 1.26 -2.74 -4.56
C GLN A 314 1.95 -1.50 -5.14
N GLN A 315 2.00 -1.33 -6.47
CA GLN A 315 2.64 -0.19 -7.11
C GLN A 315 1.70 1.02 -7.30
N ARG A 316 0.71 1.19 -6.40
CA ARG A 316 -0.32 2.25 -6.40
C ARG A 316 -0.90 2.50 -7.81
N PHE A 317 -0.46 3.57 -8.47
CA PHE A 317 -0.94 4.01 -9.77
C PHE A 317 -0.63 3.03 -10.91
N LYS A 318 0.57 2.43 -10.93
CA LYS A 318 0.93 1.41 -11.94
C LYS A 318 0.02 0.18 -11.83
N SER A 319 -0.33 -0.22 -10.61
CA SER A 319 -1.24 -1.34 -10.36
C SER A 319 -2.66 -1.07 -10.85
N GLN A 320 -3.15 0.18 -10.75
CA GLN A 320 -4.44 0.57 -11.31
C GLN A 320 -4.42 0.53 -12.84
N VAL A 321 -3.38 1.09 -13.48
CA VAL A 321 -3.19 1.02 -14.94
C VAL A 321 -3.13 -0.44 -15.40
N TRP A 322 -2.40 -1.29 -14.69
CA TRP A 322 -2.34 -2.72 -14.97
C TRP A 322 -3.71 -3.39 -14.88
N ARG A 323 -4.45 -3.17 -13.79
CA ARG A 323 -5.79 -3.74 -13.57
C ARG A 323 -6.76 -3.35 -14.69
N GLN A 324 -6.70 -2.11 -15.15
CA GLN A 324 -7.59 -1.60 -16.17
C GLN A 324 -7.25 -2.12 -17.57
N PHE A 325 -5.99 -2.00 -17.99
CA PHE A 325 -5.60 -2.17 -19.39
C PHE A 325 -4.91 -3.50 -19.71
N SER A 326 -4.46 -4.26 -18.72
CA SER A 326 -3.85 -5.56 -18.98
C SER A 326 -4.84 -6.50 -19.68
N ALA A 327 -4.31 -7.27 -20.62
CA ALA A 327 -5.07 -8.25 -21.39
C ALA A 327 -4.14 -9.39 -21.86
N PRO A 328 -4.70 -10.55 -22.28
CA PRO A 328 -3.89 -11.70 -22.69
C PRO A 328 -2.97 -11.46 -23.89
N SER A 329 -3.21 -10.42 -24.69
CA SER A 329 -2.39 -10.11 -25.86
C SER A 329 -2.27 -8.60 -26.07
N LYS A 330 -1.16 -8.19 -26.70
CA LYS A 330 -0.90 -6.78 -27.05
C LYS A 330 -2.05 -6.16 -27.85
N LYS A 331 -2.62 -6.91 -28.80
CA LYS A 331 -3.77 -6.46 -29.59
C LYS A 331 -5.00 -6.16 -28.72
N LYS A 332 -5.30 -7.01 -27.72
CA LYS A 332 -6.43 -6.80 -26.81
C LYS A 332 -6.18 -5.64 -25.84
N THR A 333 -4.95 -5.48 -25.36
CA THR A 333 -4.54 -4.33 -24.55
C THR A 333 -4.72 -3.02 -25.33
N GLN A 334 -4.23 -2.98 -26.57
CA GLN A 334 -4.36 -1.80 -27.42
C GLN A 334 -5.84 -1.46 -27.71
N ALA A 335 -6.67 -2.46 -28.02
CA ALA A 335 -8.11 -2.25 -28.21
C ALA A 335 -8.82 -1.74 -26.95
N LYS A 336 -8.43 -2.20 -25.75
CA LYS A 336 -8.93 -1.65 -24.48
C LYS A 336 -8.56 -0.18 -24.31
N MET A 337 -7.31 0.18 -24.60
CA MET A 337 -6.83 1.56 -24.51
C MET A 337 -7.53 2.48 -25.53
N GLU A 338 -7.72 2.03 -26.77
CA GLU A 338 -8.44 2.78 -27.81
C GLU A 338 -9.89 3.05 -27.41
N LYS A 339 -10.60 2.02 -26.94
CA LYS A 339 -11.98 2.17 -26.45
C LYS A 339 -12.07 3.16 -25.29
N TYR A 340 -11.08 3.14 -24.39
CA TYR A 340 -11.03 4.07 -23.27
C TYR A 340 -10.74 5.51 -23.74
N LEU A 341 -9.87 5.68 -24.72
CA LEU A 341 -9.59 6.99 -25.34
C LEU A 341 -10.83 7.56 -26.02
N GLU A 342 -11.58 6.75 -26.78
CA GLU A 342 -12.88 7.17 -27.36
C GLU A 342 -13.85 7.65 -26.29
N MET A 343 -13.98 6.91 -25.18
CA MET A 343 -14.85 7.28 -24.06
C MET A 343 -14.42 8.60 -23.40
N ILE A 344 -13.11 8.82 -23.21
CA ILE A 344 -12.60 10.07 -22.64
C ILE A 344 -12.84 11.24 -23.61
N ASP A 345 -12.56 11.07 -24.90
CA ASP A 345 -12.73 12.11 -25.90
C ASP A 345 -14.20 12.55 -25.97
N ASP A 346 -15.13 11.59 -25.99
CA ASP A 346 -16.57 11.87 -25.92
C ASP A 346 -16.96 12.61 -24.63
N SER A 347 -16.33 12.27 -23.50
CA SER A 347 -16.55 12.93 -22.21
C SER A 347 -16.02 14.37 -22.22
N ILE A 348 -14.83 14.60 -22.78
CA ILE A 348 -14.22 15.93 -22.98
C ILE A 348 -15.14 16.80 -23.83
N VAL A 349 -15.54 16.32 -25.02
CA VAL A 349 -16.42 17.05 -25.94
C VAL A 349 -17.76 17.38 -25.28
N SER A 350 -18.34 16.42 -24.55
CA SER A 350 -19.60 16.60 -23.84
C SER A 350 -19.51 17.64 -22.73
N LEU A 351 -18.42 17.62 -21.96
CA LEU A 351 -18.19 18.55 -20.85
C LEU A 351 -17.91 19.97 -21.36
N GLU A 352 -17.08 20.12 -22.39
CA GLU A 352 -16.86 21.42 -23.03
C GLU A 352 -18.16 22.03 -23.58
N LYS A 353 -18.99 21.21 -24.23
CA LYS A 353 -20.30 21.63 -24.73
C LYS A 353 -21.21 22.07 -23.58
N ARG A 354 -21.16 21.35 -22.45
CA ARG A 354 -21.92 21.68 -21.24
C ARG A 354 -21.48 23.03 -20.65
N ILE A 355 -20.17 23.24 -20.46
CA ILE A 355 -19.56 24.50 -20.00
C ILE A 355 -20.03 25.66 -20.89
N ARG A 356 -19.90 25.52 -22.22
CA ARG A 356 -20.30 26.56 -23.19
C ARG A 356 -21.80 26.86 -23.18
N LYS A 357 -22.64 25.82 -23.05
CA LYS A 357 -24.10 25.95 -23.10
C LYS A 357 -24.69 26.60 -21.85
N ILE A 358 -24.14 26.32 -20.67
CA ILE A 358 -24.70 26.77 -19.39
C ILE A 358 -24.07 28.12 -19.00
N ASN A 359 -24.36 29.17 -19.76
CA ASN A 359 -23.78 30.51 -19.54
C ASN A 359 -24.76 31.51 -18.89
N SER A 360 -25.95 31.05 -18.49
CA SER A 360 -26.98 31.90 -17.88
C SER A 360 -27.80 31.14 -16.83
N ILE A 361 -28.40 31.88 -15.90
CA ILE A 361 -29.21 31.32 -14.80
C ILE A 361 -30.38 30.49 -15.34
N ASN A 362 -30.96 30.85 -16.49
CA ASN A 362 -32.06 30.09 -17.07
C ASN A 362 -31.60 28.72 -17.60
N GLN A 363 -30.40 28.65 -18.20
CA GLN A 363 -29.83 27.37 -18.64
C GLN A 363 -29.37 26.53 -17.45
N LEU A 364 -28.79 27.16 -16.43
CA LEU A 364 -28.43 26.50 -15.18
C LEU A 364 -29.65 25.84 -14.53
N LYS A 365 -30.76 26.58 -14.40
CA LYS A 365 -32.02 26.04 -13.86
C LYS A 365 -32.53 24.82 -14.65
N LYS A 366 -32.40 24.84 -15.98
CA LYS A 366 -32.79 23.70 -16.82
C LYS A 366 -31.89 22.50 -16.55
N TYR A 367 -30.58 22.71 -16.46
CA TYR A 367 -29.61 21.67 -16.12
C TYR A 367 -29.83 21.08 -14.72
N LEU A 368 -29.99 21.91 -13.68
CA LEU A 368 -30.20 21.41 -12.32
C LEU A 368 -31.48 20.57 -12.19
N ARG A 369 -32.50 20.81 -13.02
CA ARG A 369 -33.73 19.98 -13.06
C ARG A 369 -33.51 18.60 -13.67
N THR A 370 -32.48 18.42 -14.50
CA THR A 370 -32.16 17.11 -15.07
C THR A 370 -31.32 16.26 -14.13
N LEU A 371 -30.72 16.86 -13.10
CA LEU A 371 -30.00 16.14 -12.06
C LEU A 371 -30.98 15.52 -11.06
N THR A 372 -30.77 14.25 -10.75
CA THR A 372 -31.38 13.52 -9.64
C THR A 372 -30.31 13.30 -8.59
N PHE A 373 -30.62 13.64 -7.34
CA PHE A 373 -29.79 13.35 -6.18
C PHE A 373 -30.59 12.32 -5.39
N ASP A 374 -29.95 11.20 -5.05
CA ASP A 374 -30.57 10.10 -4.29
C ASP A 374 -30.65 10.44 -2.80
#